data_AF-A0A538H869-F1
#
_entry.id   AF-A0A538H869-F1
#
_cell.length_a   1.000
_cell.length_b   1.000
_cell.length_c   1.000
_cell.angle_alpha   90.00
_cell.angle_beta   90.00
_cell.angle_gamma   90.00
#
_symmetry.space_group_name_H-M   'P 1'
#
loop_
_entity.id
_entity.type
_entity.pdbx_description
1 polymer ?
#
loop_
_entity_poly.entity_id
_entity_poly.type
_entity_poly.pdbx_seq_one_letter_code
_entity_poly.pdbx_strand_id
1 'polypeptide(L)'
;MPEKQGWSRDPGLLERALDERRRFEEALGPEERSWLAQVPVTRLVEALDARPENVRRSWVRADVEALVEEVRRLGSDRWVGRYLRLFLLVLVSRYLAQPSRFVIPPSVDELLRADLTAILDEREPEEGWPYALTRGSFLYRVGLSSGTTLPMGLFFGEAPTWLSQRVVADLETVPRGPWLRGHLRSSTRGELNLESLVGAQQREAEFVAQNPSLVGVCGVTWFFDPVVAEISPHLSYLRDQVFASGGELFAVGTDATTIAHATATSRTRRRLYDEGRYTPQKFLWVWRRAELLRWTHDLHQDSRRGTVGSADAD
;
A
#
# COMPACT_ATOMS: atom_id res chain seq x y z
N MET A 1 23.95 7.23 -21.38
CA MET A 1 22.65 7.11 -20.68
C MET A 1 22.52 5.66 -20.25
N PRO A 2 22.35 5.33 -18.97
CA PRO A 2 22.13 3.95 -18.60
C PRO A 2 20.79 3.52 -19.20
N GLU A 3 20.79 2.39 -19.92
CA GLU A 3 19.58 1.73 -20.38
C GLU A 3 18.61 1.66 -19.21
N LYS A 4 17.35 2.06 -19.45
CA LYS A 4 16.27 1.76 -18.52
C LYS A 4 16.17 0.24 -18.47
N GLN A 5 16.84 -0.40 -17.50
CA GLN A 5 16.52 -1.75 -17.06
C GLN A 5 15.15 -1.67 -16.38
N GLY A 6 14.13 -1.42 -17.19
CA GLY A 6 12.74 -1.59 -16.81
C GLY A 6 12.53 -3.08 -16.67
N TRP A 7 12.16 -3.49 -15.46
CA TRP A 7 11.49 -4.75 -15.11
C TRP A 7 11.43 -5.78 -16.26
N SER A 8 12.20 -6.86 -16.11
CA SER A 8 12.00 -8.09 -16.88
C SER A 8 10.63 -8.64 -16.51
N ARG A 9 9.63 -8.30 -17.34
CA ARG A 9 8.27 -8.85 -17.28
C ARG A 9 8.39 -10.34 -17.06
N ASP A 10 7.68 -10.87 -16.08
CA ASP A 10 7.53 -12.32 -15.94
C ASP A 10 6.59 -12.82 -17.04
N PRO A 11 7.08 -13.38 -18.16
CA PRO A 11 6.19 -13.81 -19.22
C PRO A 11 5.31 -14.96 -18.72
N GLY A 12 5.84 -15.78 -17.80
CA GLY A 12 5.12 -16.88 -17.16
C GLY A 12 3.99 -16.39 -16.25
N LEU A 13 4.20 -15.31 -15.47
CA LEU A 13 3.11 -14.77 -14.64
C LEU A 13 1.99 -14.14 -15.49
N LEU A 14 2.33 -13.50 -16.62
CA LEU A 14 1.32 -12.97 -17.54
C LEU A 14 0.50 -14.10 -18.17
N GLU A 15 1.17 -15.13 -18.70
CA GLU A 15 0.51 -16.31 -19.27
C GLU A 15 -0.42 -16.95 -18.26
N ARG A 16 0.08 -17.19 -17.03
CA ARG A 16 -0.73 -17.71 -15.94
C ARG A 16 -1.93 -16.82 -15.61
N ALA A 17 -1.76 -15.50 -15.57
CA ALA A 17 -2.88 -14.59 -15.31
C ALA A 17 -3.95 -14.65 -16.40
N LEU A 18 -3.55 -14.78 -17.68
CA LEU A 18 -4.47 -14.94 -18.81
C LEU A 18 -5.20 -16.29 -18.75
N ASP A 19 -4.50 -17.35 -18.38
CA ASP A 19 -5.08 -18.69 -18.25
C ASP A 19 -6.06 -18.78 -17.08
N GLU A 20 -5.71 -18.24 -15.91
CA GLU A 20 -6.62 -18.21 -14.76
C GLU A 20 -7.87 -17.38 -15.05
N ARG A 21 -7.72 -16.25 -15.76
CA ARG A 21 -8.88 -15.48 -16.23
C ARG A 21 -9.77 -16.32 -17.16
N ARG A 22 -9.19 -16.99 -18.15
CA ARG A 22 -9.93 -17.82 -19.11
C ARG A 22 -10.69 -18.94 -18.41
N ARG A 23 -10.01 -19.68 -17.52
CA ARG A 23 -10.62 -20.75 -16.72
C ARG A 23 -11.79 -20.22 -15.88
N PHE A 24 -11.63 -19.05 -15.26
CA PHE A 24 -12.69 -18.41 -14.48
C PHE A 24 -13.91 -18.05 -15.34
N GLU A 25 -13.70 -17.46 -16.52
CA GLU A 25 -14.78 -17.12 -17.46
C GLU A 25 -15.49 -18.38 -18.00
N GLU A 26 -14.75 -19.46 -18.28
CA GLU A 26 -15.28 -20.76 -18.71
C GLU A 26 -16.15 -21.42 -17.62
N ALA A 27 -15.75 -21.28 -16.35
CA ALA A 27 -16.47 -21.82 -15.19
C ALA A 27 -17.78 -21.08 -14.85
N LEU A 28 -18.07 -19.93 -15.48
CA LEU A 28 -19.32 -19.21 -15.24
C LEU A 28 -20.54 -20.01 -15.73
N GLY A 29 -21.60 -20.05 -14.92
CA GLY A 29 -22.88 -20.65 -15.33
C GLY A 29 -23.58 -19.83 -16.42
N PRO A 30 -24.59 -20.39 -17.14
CA PRO A 30 -25.35 -19.64 -18.16
C PRO A 30 -25.98 -18.35 -17.63
N GLU A 31 -26.48 -18.38 -16.40
CA GLU A 31 -27.09 -17.22 -15.74
C GLU A 31 -26.05 -16.16 -15.38
N GLU A 32 -24.91 -16.56 -14.80
CA GLU A 32 -23.78 -15.66 -14.49
C GLU A 32 -23.22 -15.00 -15.76
N ARG A 33 -23.14 -15.72 -16.88
CA ARG A 33 -22.75 -15.15 -18.18
C ARG A 33 -23.77 -14.12 -18.67
N SER A 34 -25.06 -14.36 -18.47
CA SER A 34 -26.12 -13.40 -18.78
C SER A 34 -26.00 -12.14 -17.91
N TRP A 35 -25.75 -12.28 -16.61
CA TRP A 35 -25.54 -11.15 -15.70
C TRP A 35 -24.26 -10.36 -16.05
N LEU A 36 -23.17 -11.06 -16.38
CA LEU A 36 -21.93 -10.41 -16.83
C LEU A 36 -22.13 -9.62 -18.12
N ALA A 37 -22.95 -10.11 -19.05
CA ALA A 37 -23.30 -9.38 -20.27
C ALA A 37 -24.10 -8.10 -19.98
N GLN A 38 -24.96 -8.11 -18.95
CA GLN A 38 -25.73 -6.94 -18.52
C GLN A 38 -24.86 -5.87 -17.84
N VAL A 39 -23.91 -6.30 -16.99
CA VAL A 39 -22.98 -5.40 -16.32
C VAL A 39 -21.54 -5.87 -16.56
N PRO A 40 -20.94 -5.59 -17.73
CA PRO A 40 -19.60 -6.06 -18.04
C PRO A 40 -18.55 -5.55 -17.06
N VAL A 41 -17.58 -6.39 -16.72
CA VAL A 41 -16.46 -6.03 -15.82
C VAL A 41 -15.66 -4.83 -16.32
N THR A 42 -15.68 -4.58 -17.64
CA THR A 42 -15.07 -3.39 -18.24
C THR A 42 -15.66 -2.09 -17.72
N ARG A 43 -16.96 -2.02 -17.36
CA ARG A 43 -17.56 -0.83 -16.75
C ARG A 43 -16.88 -0.50 -15.41
N LEU A 44 -16.55 -1.51 -14.61
CA LEU A 44 -15.85 -1.33 -13.34
C LEU A 44 -14.39 -0.90 -13.55
N VAL A 45 -13.74 -1.43 -14.58
CA VAL A 45 -12.39 -1.02 -15.00
C VAL A 45 -12.36 0.44 -15.46
N GLU A 46 -13.31 0.85 -16.30
CA GLU A 46 -13.45 2.23 -16.78
C GLU A 46 -13.73 3.21 -15.62
N ALA A 47 -14.60 2.83 -14.69
CA ALA A 47 -14.89 3.62 -13.50
C ALA A 47 -13.65 3.80 -12.61
N LEU A 48 -12.81 2.76 -12.49
CA LEU A 48 -11.53 2.84 -11.79
C LEU A 48 -10.54 3.76 -12.51
N ASP A 49 -10.42 3.62 -13.83
CA ASP A 49 -9.46 4.39 -14.65
C ASP A 49 -9.82 5.89 -14.71
N ALA A 50 -11.11 6.22 -14.64
CA ALA A 50 -11.58 7.60 -14.59
C ALA A 50 -11.26 8.32 -13.26
N ARG A 51 -10.58 7.66 -12.30
CA ARG A 51 -10.26 8.22 -10.98
C ARG A 51 -9.35 9.46 -11.11
N PRO A 52 -9.71 10.59 -10.47
CA PRO A 52 -8.82 11.76 -10.44
C PRO A 52 -7.51 11.46 -9.71
N GLU A 53 -6.41 12.07 -10.17
CA GLU A 53 -5.04 11.82 -9.67
C GLU A 53 -4.85 12.09 -8.16
N ASN A 54 -5.76 12.82 -7.51
CA ASN A 54 -5.60 13.31 -6.13
C ASN A 54 -6.64 12.79 -5.12
N VAL A 55 -7.36 11.70 -5.42
CA VAL A 55 -8.35 11.15 -4.48
C VAL A 55 -7.77 10.06 -3.59
N ARG A 56 -8.19 10.01 -2.31
CA ARG A 56 -7.72 9.01 -1.32
C ARG A 56 -8.03 7.57 -1.76
N ARG A 57 -7.16 6.59 -1.44
CA ARG A 57 -7.41 5.17 -1.74
C ARG A 57 -8.69 4.59 -1.13
N SER A 58 -9.09 5.05 0.07
CA SER A 58 -10.34 4.62 0.70
C SER A 58 -11.58 5.20 0.03
N TRP A 59 -11.42 6.08 -0.95
CA TRP A 59 -12.52 6.63 -1.71
C TRP A 59 -12.89 5.65 -2.83
N VAL A 60 -13.97 4.94 -2.59
CA VAL A 60 -14.72 4.29 -3.66
C VAL A 60 -15.65 5.36 -4.23
N ARG A 61 -15.61 5.58 -5.54
CA ARG A 61 -16.51 6.52 -6.20
C ARG A 61 -17.96 6.04 -6.06
N ALA A 62 -18.90 6.97 -5.98
CA ALA A 62 -20.33 6.65 -5.96
C ALA A 62 -20.77 5.83 -7.20
N ASP A 63 -20.11 6.01 -8.35
CA ASP A 63 -20.39 5.19 -9.55
C ASP A 63 -19.84 3.76 -9.43
N VAL A 64 -18.69 3.54 -8.82
CA VAL A 64 -18.17 2.20 -8.49
C VAL A 64 -19.09 1.50 -7.50
N GLU A 65 -19.58 2.21 -6.48
CA GLU A 65 -20.58 1.67 -5.54
C GLU A 65 -21.90 1.33 -6.25
N ALA A 66 -22.38 2.24 -7.12
CA ALA A 66 -23.60 2.01 -7.90
C ALA A 66 -23.47 0.82 -8.85
N LEU A 67 -22.33 0.64 -9.51
CA LEU A 67 -22.05 -0.51 -10.37
C LEU A 67 -22.07 -1.82 -9.58
N VAL A 68 -21.46 -1.85 -8.39
CA VAL A 68 -21.50 -3.06 -7.56
C VAL A 68 -22.88 -3.32 -6.98
N GLU A 69 -23.68 -2.28 -6.75
CA GLU A 69 -25.09 -2.44 -6.39
C GLU A 69 -25.94 -2.95 -7.58
N GLU A 70 -25.64 -2.55 -8.82
CA GLU A 70 -26.22 -3.17 -10.02
C GLU A 70 -25.90 -4.67 -10.08
N VAL A 71 -24.64 -5.05 -9.85
CA VAL A 71 -24.21 -6.46 -9.79
C VAL A 71 -24.94 -7.22 -8.68
N ARG A 72 -25.08 -6.60 -7.49
CA ARG A 72 -25.80 -7.18 -6.35
C ARG A 72 -27.28 -7.40 -6.64
N ARG A 73 -27.92 -6.53 -7.42
CA ARG A 73 -29.33 -6.73 -7.80
C ARG A 73 -29.55 -7.91 -8.75
N LEU A 74 -28.51 -8.33 -9.48
CA LEU A 74 -28.61 -9.42 -10.44
C LEU A 74 -28.47 -10.81 -9.80
N GLY A 75 -27.74 -10.93 -8.69
CA GLY A 75 -27.44 -12.24 -8.10
C GLY A 75 -27.14 -12.19 -6.62
N SER A 76 -26.63 -13.30 -6.07
CA SER A 76 -26.31 -13.42 -4.65
C SER A 76 -24.99 -12.71 -4.28
N ASP A 77 -24.68 -12.66 -2.98
CA ASP A 77 -23.37 -12.19 -2.51
C ASP A 77 -22.21 -13.04 -3.08
N ARG A 78 -22.46 -14.32 -3.37
CA ARG A 78 -21.52 -15.18 -4.08
C ARG A 78 -21.25 -14.66 -5.49
N TRP A 79 -22.27 -14.19 -6.21
CA TRP A 79 -22.09 -13.58 -7.53
C TRP A 79 -21.27 -12.30 -7.44
N VAL A 80 -21.55 -11.42 -6.48
CA VAL A 80 -20.74 -10.20 -6.26
C VAL A 80 -19.26 -10.55 -6.02
N GLY A 81 -19.00 -11.58 -5.21
CA GLY A 81 -17.65 -12.08 -4.98
C GLY A 81 -16.98 -12.56 -6.28
N ARG A 82 -17.68 -13.37 -7.07
CA ARG A 82 -17.17 -13.87 -8.37
C ARG A 82 -16.93 -12.75 -9.38
N TYR A 83 -17.80 -11.75 -9.41
CA TYR A 83 -17.65 -10.57 -10.24
C TYR A 83 -16.38 -9.77 -9.89
N LEU A 84 -16.16 -9.51 -8.60
CA LEU A 84 -14.99 -8.79 -8.12
C LEU A 84 -13.69 -9.60 -8.25
N ARG A 85 -13.79 -10.93 -8.20
CA ARG A 85 -12.68 -11.84 -8.55
C ARG A 85 -12.28 -11.68 -10.01
N LEU A 86 -13.24 -11.76 -10.93
CA LEU A 86 -12.99 -11.56 -12.36
C LEU A 86 -12.39 -10.18 -12.63
N PHE A 87 -12.89 -9.14 -11.94
CA PHE A 87 -12.31 -7.80 -12.00
C PHE A 87 -10.83 -7.76 -11.62
N LEU A 88 -10.43 -8.41 -10.52
CA LEU A 88 -9.01 -8.50 -10.15
C LEU A 88 -8.19 -9.25 -11.20
N LEU A 89 -8.69 -10.37 -11.73
CA LEU A 89 -8.00 -11.12 -12.78
C LEU A 89 -7.78 -10.26 -14.03
N VAL A 90 -8.80 -9.52 -14.47
CA VAL A 90 -8.70 -8.55 -15.58
C VAL A 90 -7.64 -7.48 -15.30
N LEU A 91 -7.63 -6.92 -14.09
CA LEU A 91 -6.63 -5.92 -13.69
C LEU A 91 -5.21 -6.50 -13.70
N VAL A 92 -4.99 -7.68 -13.11
CA VAL A 92 -3.67 -8.34 -13.08
C VAL A 92 -3.16 -8.60 -14.50
N SER A 93 -3.97 -9.21 -15.37
CA SER A 93 -3.57 -9.46 -16.76
C SER A 93 -3.23 -8.15 -17.48
N ARG A 94 -4.03 -7.10 -17.27
CA ARG A 94 -3.81 -5.78 -17.88
C ARG A 94 -2.51 -5.14 -17.39
N TYR A 95 -2.26 -5.19 -16.08
CA TYR A 95 -1.05 -4.64 -15.47
C TYR A 95 0.21 -5.33 -16.01
N LEU A 96 0.22 -6.67 -16.02
CA LEU A 96 1.35 -7.46 -16.51
C LEU A 96 1.61 -7.27 -18.02
N ALA A 97 0.57 -6.94 -18.80
CA ALA A 97 0.70 -6.67 -20.24
C ALA A 97 1.29 -5.28 -20.57
N GLN A 98 1.24 -4.34 -19.62
CA GLN A 98 1.66 -2.95 -19.81
C GLN A 98 3.07 -2.69 -19.25
N PRO A 99 3.81 -1.71 -19.80
CA PRO A 99 5.08 -1.32 -19.20
C PRO A 99 4.84 -0.68 -17.82
N SER A 100 5.67 -1.02 -16.84
CA SER A 100 5.63 -0.39 -15.53
C SER A 100 5.88 1.12 -15.67
N ARG A 101 5.15 1.91 -14.87
CA ARG A 101 5.35 3.36 -14.75
C ARG A 101 6.65 3.72 -14.02
N PHE A 102 7.18 2.78 -13.25
CA PHE A 102 8.35 2.95 -12.40
C PHE A 102 9.41 1.89 -12.67
N VAL A 103 10.67 2.22 -12.37
CA VAL A 103 11.73 1.23 -12.26
C VAL A 103 11.54 0.51 -10.93
N ILE A 104 11.20 -0.77 -10.97
CA ILE A 104 10.93 -1.57 -9.77
C ILE A 104 12.24 -2.24 -9.31
N PRO A 105 12.75 -1.96 -8.11
CA PRO A 105 13.92 -2.66 -7.56
C PRO A 105 13.63 -4.15 -7.34
N PRO A 106 14.65 -5.04 -7.38
CA PRO A 106 14.47 -6.47 -7.16
C PRO A 106 13.73 -6.83 -5.86
N SER A 107 14.04 -6.13 -4.76
CA SER A 107 13.43 -6.34 -3.45
C SER A 107 11.92 -6.02 -3.41
N VAL A 108 11.47 -5.10 -4.25
CA VAL A 108 10.05 -4.74 -4.42
C VAL A 108 9.38 -5.67 -5.42
N ASP A 109 10.10 -6.07 -6.48
CA ASP A 109 9.61 -6.99 -7.49
C ASP A 109 9.30 -8.38 -6.91
N GLU A 110 10.16 -8.89 -6.02
CA GLU A 110 9.93 -10.15 -5.31
C GLU A 110 8.60 -10.15 -4.55
N LEU A 111 8.35 -9.11 -3.76
CA LEU A 111 7.11 -8.94 -3.01
C LEU A 111 5.90 -8.76 -3.94
N LEU A 112 6.07 -8.01 -5.03
CA LEU A 112 5.02 -7.78 -6.01
C LEU A 112 4.63 -9.08 -6.71
N ARG A 113 5.60 -9.90 -7.12
CA ARG A 113 5.33 -11.22 -7.72
C ARG A 113 4.64 -12.15 -6.73
N ALA A 114 5.07 -12.16 -5.47
CA ALA A 114 4.44 -12.95 -4.42
C ALA A 114 2.98 -12.54 -4.20
N ASP A 115 2.71 -11.24 -4.07
CA ASP A 115 1.35 -10.72 -3.87
C ASP A 115 0.46 -10.97 -5.11
N LEU A 116 0.96 -10.76 -6.33
CA LEU A 116 0.21 -11.04 -7.56
C LEU A 116 -0.06 -12.55 -7.73
N THR A 117 0.91 -13.40 -7.41
CA THR A 117 0.74 -14.85 -7.38
C THR A 117 -0.34 -15.26 -6.37
N ALA A 118 -0.30 -14.71 -5.16
CA ALA A 118 -1.32 -14.95 -4.14
C ALA A 118 -2.72 -14.44 -4.53
N ILE A 119 -2.80 -13.42 -5.40
CA ILE A 119 -4.06 -13.05 -6.03
C ILE A 119 -4.47 -14.14 -7.02
N LEU A 120 -3.60 -14.63 -7.90
CA LEU A 120 -3.95 -15.68 -8.86
C LEU A 120 -4.34 -17.01 -8.18
N ASP A 121 -3.69 -17.39 -7.09
CA ASP A 121 -3.98 -18.62 -6.33
C ASP A 121 -5.23 -18.55 -5.44
N GLU A 122 -5.86 -17.39 -5.33
CA GLU A 122 -7.06 -17.22 -4.53
C GLU A 122 -8.20 -18.07 -5.10
N ARG A 123 -8.69 -19.02 -4.28
CA ARG A 123 -9.81 -19.90 -4.60
C ARG A 123 -11.10 -19.09 -4.81
N GLU A 124 -12.06 -19.70 -5.48
CA GLU A 124 -13.36 -19.08 -5.68
C GLU A 124 -13.98 -18.63 -4.35
N PRO A 125 -14.59 -17.43 -4.31
CA PRO A 125 -15.19 -16.94 -3.09
C PRO A 125 -16.37 -17.83 -2.67
N GLU A 126 -16.32 -18.30 -1.42
CA GLU A 126 -17.47 -18.86 -0.72
C GLU A 126 -18.50 -17.76 -0.43
N GLU A 127 -19.72 -18.14 -0.04
CA GLU A 127 -20.77 -17.20 0.35
C GLU A 127 -20.28 -16.30 1.51
N GLY A 128 -20.34 -14.98 1.33
CA GLY A 128 -19.89 -14.00 2.34
C GLY A 128 -18.38 -13.69 2.41
N TRP A 129 -17.58 -14.09 1.41
CA TRP A 129 -16.10 -13.98 1.45
C TRP A 129 -15.48 -13.09 0.33
N PRO A 130 -14.23 -12.59 0.47
CA PRO A 130 -13.78 -11.44 1.26
C PRO A 130 -13.83 -10.09 0.51
N TYR A 131 -14.42 -10.04 -0.69
CA TYR A 131 -14.36 -8.89 -1.61
C TYR A 131 -15.40 -7.81 -1.28
N ALA A 132 -15.26 -7.16 -0.12
CA ALA A 132 -15.96 -5.91 0.12
C ALA A 132 -15.14 -4.73 -0.41
N LEU A 133 -15.76 -3.86 -1.21
CA LEU A 133 -15.10 -2.68 -1.80
C LEU A 133 -14.46 -1.76 -0.75
N THR A 134 -14.99 -1.75 0.47
CA THR A 134 -14.51 -0.92 1.57
C THR A 134 -13.41 -1.59 2.40
N ARG A 135 -13.13 -2.88 2.19
CA ARG A 135 -12.07 -3.58 2.93
C ARG A 135 -10.70 -3.18 2.40
N GLY A 136 -9.83 -2.73 3.32
CA GLY A 136 -8.48 -2.30 3.01
C GLY A 136 -7.63 -3.37 2.28
N SER A 137 -7.86 -4.66 2.57
CA SER A 137 -7.20 -5.78 1.90
C SER A 137 -7.62 -5.93 0.44
N PHE A 138 -8.89 -5.67 0.09
CA PHE A 138 -9.33 -5.70 -1.29
C PHE A 138 -8.80 -4.49 -2.07
N LEU A 139 -8.90 -3.29 -1.49
CA LEU A 139 -8.35 -2.08 -2.09
C LEU A 139 -6.82 -2.17 -2.31
N TYR A 140 -6.12 -2.95 -1.47
CA TYR A 140 -4.70 -3.25 -1.68
C TYR A 140 -4.48 -4.06 -2.96
N ARG A 141 -5.25 -5.14 -3.13
CA ARG A 141 -5.20 -5.99 -4.32
C ARG A 141 -5.53 -5.19 -5.58
N VAL A 142 -6.59 -4.37 -5.55
CA VAL A 142 -6.91 -3.46 -6.66
C VAL A 142 -5.74 -2.51 -6.97
N GLY A 143 -5.10 -1.96 -5.93
CA GLY A 143 -3.93 -1.09 -6.08
C GLY A 143 -2.73 -1.78 -6.74
N LEU A 144 -2.40 -2.99 -6.31
CA LEU A 144 -1.34 -3.82 -6.88
C LEU A 144 -1.66 -4.19 -8.33
N SER A 145 -2.87 -4.71 -8.58
CA SER A 145 -3.33 -5.14 -9.90
C SER A 145 -3.53 -3.97 -10.88
N SER A 146 -3.51 -2.72 -10.43
CA SER A 146 -3.57 -1.54 -11.29
C SER A 146 -2.23 -0.81 -11.43
N GLY A 147 -1.17 -1.28 -10.74
CA GLY A 147 0.13 -0.61 -10.70
C GLY A 147 0.11 0.75 -9.99
N THR A 148 -0.91 1.02 -9.18
CA THR A 148 -1.04 2.26 -8.39
C THR A 148 -0.50 2.10 -6.97
N THR A 149 -0.24 0.86 -6.55
CA THR A 149 0.34 0.50 -5.26
C THR A 149 1.50 -0.48 -5.47
N LEU A 150 2.56 -0.32 -4.67
CA LEU A 150 3.70 -1.24 -4.62
C LEU A 150 3.90 -1.78 -3.21
N PRO A 151 4.26 -3.06 -3.05
CA PRO A 151 4.52 -3.64 -1.75
C PRO A 151 5.91 -3.20 -1.24
N MET A 152 5.94 -2.59 -0.06
CA MET A 152 7.18 -2.22 0.64
C MET A 152 7.37 -3.08 1.91
N GLY A 153 6.70 -4.22 2.00
CA GLY A 153 6.71 -5.11 3.19
C GLY A 153 5.71 -4.66 4.25
N LEU A 154 6.19 -4.08 5.36
CA LEU A 154 5.32 -3.55 6.41
C LEU A 154 4.35 -2.49 5.86
N PHE A 155 4.85 -1.67 4.93
CA PHE A 155 4.08 -0.66 4.22
C PHE A 155 3.73 -1.10 2.80
N PHE A 156 2.79 -0.39 2.21
CA PHE A 156 2.69 -0.27 0.76
C PHE A 156 2.85 1.19 0.34
N GLY A 157 3.41 1.40 -0.85
CA GLY A 157 3.67 2.72 -1.41
C GLY A 157 2.69 3.08 -2.53
N GLU A 158 2.15 4.30 -2.50
CA GLU A 158 1.36 4.90 -3.58
C GLU A 158 2.16 6.02 -4.26
N ALA A 159 2.36 5.93 -5.58
CA ALA A 159 3.13 6.92 -6.33
C ALA A 159 2.57 7.19 -7.74
N PRO A 160 2.74 8.41 -8.27
CA PRO A 160 3.19 9.61 -7.56
C PRO A 160 2.07 10.17 -6.68
N THR A 161 2.40 10.64 -5.47
CA THR A 161 1.46 11.42 -4.65
C THR A 161 1.98 12.83 -4.44
N TRP A 162 1.11 13.83 -4.53
CA TRP A 162 1.44 15.20 -4.17
C TRP A 162 1.01 15.48 -2.74
N LEU A 163 1.95 15.90 -1.89
CA LEU A 163 1.57 16.46 -0.59
C LEU A 163 0.78 17.74 -0.84
N SER A 164 -0.42 17.85 -0.24
CA SER A 164 -1.29 19.00 -0.48
C SER A 164 -0.55 20.29 -0.12
N GLN A 165 -0.70 21.34 -0.93
CA GLN A 165 -0.05 22.62 -0.65
C GLN A 165 -0.40 23.16 0.73
N ARG A 166 -1.59 22.89 1.29
CA ARG A 166 -1.94 23.27 2.67
C ARG A 166 -1.09 22.62 3.76
N VAL A 167 -0.53 21.44 3.50
CA VAL A 167 0.33 20.70 4.44
C VAL A 167 1.81 21.11 4.28
N VAL A 168 2.20 21.61 3.10
CA VAL A 168 3.60 21.93 2.76
C VAL A 168 3.85 23.44 2.66
N ALA A 169 2.81 24.28 2.57
CA ALA A 169 2.92 25.72 2.38
C ALA A 169 3.72 26.39 3.51
N ASP A 170 3.57 25.87 4.73
CA ASP A 170 4.25 26.38 5.92
C ASP A 170 5.55 25.61 6.23
N LEU A 171 5.90 24.61 5.40
CA LEU A 171 7.09 23.78 5.56
C LEU A 171 8.10 24.10 4.45
N GLU A 172 8.71 25.29 4.52
CA GLU A 172 9.71 25.77 3.55
C GLU A 172 10.84 24.76 3.29
N THR A 173 11.13 23.89 4.26
CA THR A 173 12.17 22.87 4.21
C THR A 173 11.74 21.59 3.48
N VAL A 174 10.46 21.43 3.12
CA VAL A 174 9.95 20.21 2.48
C VAL A 174 9.93 20.40 0.94
N PRO A 175 10.67 19.57 0.18
CA PRO A 175 10.75 19.72 -1.27
C PRO A 175 9.38 19.67 -1.97
N ARG A 176 9.21 20.53 -2.98
CA ARG A 176 8.06 20.46 -3.89
C ARG A 176 8.32 19.38 -4.94
N GLY A 177 7.39 18.46 -5.10
CA GLY A 177 7.47 17.37 -6.08
C GLY A 177 6.62 16.18 -5.67
N PRO A 178 6.62 15.12 -6.50
CA PRO A 178 5.90 13.90 -6.19
C PRO A 178 6.63 13.08 -5.13
N TRP A 179 5.87 12.47 -4.23
CA TRP A 179 6.31 11.62 -3.13
C TRP A 179 5.84 10.18 -3.35
N LEU A 180 6.57 9.23 -2.79
CA LEU A 180 6.03 7.91 -2.48
C LEU A 180 5.23 8.02 -1.18
N ARG A 181 3.96 7.66 -1.18
CA ARG A 181 3.15 7.68 0.04
C ARG A 181 3.08 6.30 0.68
N GLY A 182 3.70 6.15 1.85
CA GLY A 182 3.69 4.95 2.67
C GLY A 182 2.43 4.83 3.51
N HIS A 183 1.85 3.64 3.54
CA HIS A 183 0.69 3.29 4.35
C HIS A 183 0.89 1.93 5.01
N LEU A 184 0.56 1.83 6.30
CA LEU A 184 0.63 0.55 7.02
C LEU A 184 -0.37 -0.44 6.43
N ARG A 185 0.11 -1.64 6.09
CA ARG A 185 -0.74 -2.71 5.59
C ARG A 185 -1.52 -3.32 6.76
N SER A 186 -2.83 -3.46 6.63
CA SER A 186 -3.68 -3.92 7.74
C SER A 186 -3.38 -5.36 8.16
N SER A 187 -2.96 -6.21 7.22
CA SER A 187 -2.60 -7.61 7.47
C SER A 187 -1.27 -7.78 8.20
N THR A 188 -0.40 -6.76 8.20
CA THR A 188 0.94 -6.83 8.82
C THR A 188 0.95 -6.25 10.23
N ARG A 189 -0.21 -5.98 10.84
CA ARG A 189 -0.28 -5.50 12.24
C ARG A 189 0.40 -6.45 13.24
N GLY A 190 0.43 -7.75 12.95
CA GLY A 190 1.17 -8.74 13.75
C GLY A 190 2.68 -8.77 13.50
N GLU A 191 3.13 -8.14 12.41
CA GLU A 191 4.53 -8.02 11.99
C GLU A 191 5.09 -6.62 12.32
N LEU A 192 4.36 -5.84 13.13
CA LEU A 192 4.77 -4.51 13.53
C LEU A 192 5.93 -4.61 14.55
N ASN A 193 7.15 -4.70 14.03
CA ASN A 193 8.41 -4.71 14.77
C ASN A 193 9.48 -3.85 14.07
N LEU A 194 10.62 -3.65 14.72
CA LEU A 194 11.70 -2.79 14.22
C LEU A 194 12.31 -3.33 12.92
N GLU A 195 12.56 -4.64 12.83
CA GLU A 195 13.15 -5.28 11.65
C GLU A 195 12.28 -5.08 10.40
N SER A 196 10.97 -5.31 10.54
CA SER A 196 10.00 -5.15 9.46
C SER A 196 9.85 -3.69 9.03
N LEU A 197 9.99 -2.74 9.97
CA LEU A 197 10.02 -1.31 9.69
C LEU A 197 11.29 -0.93 8.91
N VAL A 198 12.47 -1.31 9.40
CA VAL A 198 13.76 -1.02 8.75
C VAL A 198 13.80 -1.63 7.35
N GLY A 199 13.38 -2.88 7.19
CA GLY A 199 13.32 -3.53 5.88
C GLY A 199 12.36 -2.83 4.92
N ALA A 200 11.25 -2.27 5.42
CA ALA A 200 10.36 -1.46 4.59
C ALA A 200 11.00 -0.15 4.14
N GLN A 201 11.69 0.55 5.04
CA GLN A 201 12.42 1.78 4.72
C GLN A 201 13.55 1.53 3.71
N GLN A 202 14.26 0.40 3.80
CA GLN A 202 15.28 0.01 2.83
C GLN A 202 14.69 -0.17 1.42
N ARG A 203 13.55 -0.87 1.30
CA ARG A 203 12.84 -1.02 0.01
C ARG A 203 12.36 0.32 -0.54
N GLU A 204 11.83 1.19 0.32
CA GLU A 204 11.44 2.54 -0.06
C GLU A 204 12.64 3.36 -0.56
N ALA A 205 13.80 3.24 0.09
CA ALA A 205 15.06 3.87 -0.31
C ALA A 205 15.53 3.39 -1.69
N GLU A 206 15.57 2.08 -1.90
CA GLU A 206 15.89 1.47 -3.20
C GLU A 206 14.95 1.98 -4.30
N PHE A 207 13.65 2.06 -4.00
CA PHE A 207 12.65 2.53 -4.95
C PHE A 207 12.87 4.00 -5.34
N VAL A 208 13.07 4.91 -4.39
CA VAL A 208 13.33 6.33 -4.70
C VAL A 208 14.73 6.57 -5.28
N ALA A 209 15.68 5.65 -5.06
CA ALA A 209 16.99 5.69 -5.73
C ALA A 209 16.82 5.52 -7.25
N GLN A 210 16.02 4.52 -7.65
CA GLN A 210 15.76 4.16 -9.05
C GLN A 210 14.74 5.07 -9.76
N ASN A 211 13.94 5.82 -8.99
CA ASN A 211 12.91 6.72 -9.50
C ASN A 211 13.19 8.18 -9.06
N PRO A 212 14.18 8.86 -9.66
CA PRO A 212 14.68 10.16 -9.18
C PRO A 212 13.69 11.33 -9.34
N SER A 213 12.56 11.13 -10.01
CA SER A 213 11.46 12.11 -10.02
C SER A 213 10.80 12.25 -8.64
N LEU A 214 10.91 11.24 -7.77
CA LEU A 214 10.36 11.27 -6.42
C LEU A 214 11.29 12.03 -5.48
N VAL A 215 10.72 12.99 -4.75
CA VAL A 215 11.51 13.83 -3.83
C VAL A 215 11.69 13.21 -2.45
N GLY A 216 11.00 12.10 -2.18
CA GLY A 216 11.12 11.35 -0.93
C GLY A 216 9.92 10.45 -0.69
N VAL A 217 9.80 10.02 0.56
CA VAL A 217 8.73 9.17 1.07
C VAL A 217 7.98 9.92 2.16
N CYS A 218 6.67 9.76 2.22
CA CYS A 218 5.85 10.40 3.24
C CYS A 218 4.67 9.54 3.66
N GLY A 219 4.06 9.88 4.78
CA GLY A 219 2.80 9.28 5.20
C GLY A 219 2.22 9.99 6.40
N VAL A 220 1.05 9.57 6.85
CA VAL A 220 0.39 10.19 8.01
C VAL A 220 -0.11 9.09 8.93
N THR A 221 0.23 9.18 10.22
CA THR A 221 -0.20 8.20 11.21
C THR A 221 -0.23 8.77 12.63
N TRP A 222 -1.03 8.16 13.51
CA TRP A 222 -1.09 8.50 14.93
C TRP A 222 0.03 7.84 15.75
N PHE A 223 0.71 6.81 15.22
CA PHE A 223 1.77 6.09 15.94
C PHE A 223 2.90 6.99 16.44
N PHE A 224 3.09 8.15 15.80
CA PHE A 224 4.17 9.07 16.09
C PHE A 224 3.79 10.19 17.06
N ASP A 225 2.57 10.17 17.59
CA ASP A 225 2.14 11.07 18.66
C ASP A 225 3.09 10.90 19.86
N PRO A 226 3.76 11.97 20.33
CA PRO A 226 4.75 11.86 21.42
C PRO A 226 4.14 11.27 22.69
N VAL A 227 2.85 11.50 22.96
CA VAL A 227 2.15 10.94 24.14
C VAL A 227 2.07 9.40 24.05
N VAL A 228 2.08 8.82 22.85
CA VAL A 228 2.07 7.36 22.64
C VAL A 228 3.30 6.70 23.25
N ALA A 229 4.46 7.36 23.28
CA ALA A 229 5.65 6.82 23.92
C ALA A 229 5.46 6.62 25.43
N GLU A 230 4.62 7.43 26.08
CA GLU A 230 4.30 7.31 27.51
C GLU A 230 3.20 6.28 27.77
N ILE A 231 2.09 6.36 27.02
CA ILE A 231 0.89 5.55 27.27
C ILE A 231 0.91 4.20 26.55
N SER A 232 1.85 3.99 25.63
CA SER A 232 2.08 2.74 24.89
C SER A 232 3.56 2.58 24.52
N PRO A 233 4.48 2.43 25.50
CA PRO A 233 5.93 2.48 25.28
C PRO A 233 6.47 1.45 24.27
N HIS A 234 5.81 0.29 24.14
CA HIS A 234 6.15 -0.74 23.16
C HIS A 234 6.03 -0.28 21.69
N LEU A 235 5.44 0.89 21.42
CA LEU A 235 5.36 1.50 20.09
C LEU A 235 6.35 2.65 19.90
N SER A 236 7.14 3.04 20.91
CA SER A 236 8.05 4.20 20.82
C SER A 236 9.06 4.05 19.69
N TYR A 237 9.54 2.82 19.48
CA TYR A 237 10.50 2.49 18.43
C TYR A 237 10.08 2.97 17.04
N LEU A 238 8.77 3.06 16.77
CA LEU A 238 8.26 3.56 15.49
C LEU A 238 8.69 5.02 15.27
N ARG A 239 8.52 5.86 16.29
CA ARG A 239 8.91 7.27 16.26
C ARG A 239 10.43 7.42 16.31
N ASP A 240 11.09 6.66 17.18
CA ASP A 240 12.54 6.70 17.34
C ASP A 240 13.25 6.36 16.03
N GLN A 241 12.75 5.33 15.33
CA GLN A 241 13.28 4.90 14.04
C GLN A 241 13.11 5.96 12.95
N VAL A 242 12.02 6.74 12.95
CA VAL A 242 11.86 7.85 11.99
C VAL A 242 13.00 8.84 12.13
N PHE A 243 13.35 9.25 13.36
CA PHE A 243 14.44 10.20 13.61
C PHE A 243 15.80 9.58 13.33
N ALA A 244 16.03 8.33 13.76
CA ALA A 244 17.29 7.62 13.53
C ALA A 244 17.60 7.47 12.03
N SER A 245 16.57 7.41 11.18
CA SER A 245 16.71 7.35 9.72
C SER A 245 16.65 8.71 9.02
N GLY A 246 16.82 9.82 9.75
CA GLY A 246 16.85 11.19 9.19
C GLY A 246 15.47 11.72 8.76
N GLY A 247 14.39 11.14 9.26
CA GLY A 247 13.03 11.59 9.03
C GLY A 247 12.59 12.71 9.95
N GLU A 248 11.59 13.46 9.49
CA GLU A 248 10.96 14.52 10.26
C GLU A 248 9.48 14.23 10.48
N LEU A 249 8.96 14.80 11.56
CA LEU A 249 7.57 14.66 11.98
C LEU A 249 6.93 16.03 12.13
N PHE A 250 5.77 16.22 11.51
CA PHE A 250 4.98 17.44 11.58
C PHE A 250 3.60 17.12 12.14
N ALA A 251 3.17 17.85 13.18
CA ALA A 251 1.83 17.68 13.74
C ALA A 251 0.78 18.13 12.71
N VAL A 252 -0.20 17.27 12.43
CA VAL A 252 -1.31 17.59 11.51
C VAL A 252 -2.60 17.84 12.28
N GLY A 253 -2.71 17.33 13.51
CA GLY A 253 -3.89 17.48 14.37
C GLY A 253 -4.67 16.18 14.50
N THR A 254 -5.97 16.28 14.78
CA THR A 254 -6.83 15.13 15.04
C THR A 254 -8.09 15.15 14.18
N ASP A 255 -8.68 13.99 13.94
CA ASP A 255 -9.99 13.82 13.33
C ASP A 255 -10.65 12.51 13.83
N ALA A 256 -11.93 12.32 13.50
CA ALA A 256 -12.68 11.15 13.92
C ALA A 256 -12.01 9.82 13.52
N THR A 257 -11.41 9.76 12.33
CA THR A 257 -10.69 8.57 11.85
C THR A 257 -9.43 8.29 12.67
N THR A 258 -8.68 9.33 13.03
CA THR A 258 -7.48 9.25 13.87
C THR A 258 -7.83 8.70 15.24
N ILE A 259 -8.89 9.25 15.85
CA ILE A 259 -9.40 8.79 17.15
C ILE A 259 -9.81 7.32 17.06
N ALA A 260 -10.65 6.98 16.07
CA ALA A 260 -11.14 5.61 15.90
C ALA A 260 -9.99 4.61 15.72
N HIS A 261 -8.97 4.95 14.94
CA HIS A 261 -7.82 4.06 14.72
C HIS A 261 -6.90 3.95 15.95
N ALA A 262 -6.62 5.05 16.65
CA ALA A 262 -5.75 5.05 17.82
C ALA A 262 -6.36 4.29 19.00
N THR A 263 -7.67 4.35 19.19
CA THR A 263 -8.38 3.69 20.29
C THR A 263 -8.94 2.31 19.92
N ALA A 264 -8.87 1.90 18.65
CA ALA A 264 -9.47 0.65 18.14
C ALA A 264 -9.09 -0.58 18.97
N THR A 265 -7.80 -0.79 19.21
CA THR A 265 -7.27 -2.04 19.80
C THR A 265 -6.65 -1.86 21.19
N SER A 266 -6.53 -0.64 21.70
CA SER A 266 -5.93 -0.38 23.02
C SER A 266 -6.98 0.07 24.03
N ARG A 267 -7.22 -0.77 25.03
CA ARG A 267 -8.08 -0.44 26.18
C ARG A 267 -7.56 0.79 26.93
N THR A 268 -6.24 0.90 27.10
CA THR A 268 -5.61 2.04 27.79
C THR A 268 -5.86 3.35 27.05
N ARG A 269 -5.57 3.40 25.74
CA ARG A 269 -5.76 4.62 24.95
C ARG A 269 -7.23 5.01 24.85
N ARG A 270 -8.13 4.02 24.71
CA ARG A 270 -9.58 4.24 24.74
C ARG A 270 -10.03 4.85 26.05
N ARG A 271 -9.68 4.25 27.19
CA ARG A 271 -10.01 4.78 28.51
C ARG A 271 -9.51 6.22 28.69
N LEU A 272 -8.26 6.51 28.34
CA LEU A 272 -7.69 7.85 28.49
C LEU A 272 -8.39 8.88 27.58
N TYR A 273 -8.85 8.48 26.40
CA TYR A 273 -9.66 9.32 25.53
C TYR A 273 -11.05 9.59 26.13
N ASP A 274 -11.74 8.54 26.61
CA ASP A 274 -13.05 8.65 27.23
C ASP A 274 -13.02 9.52 28.51
N GLU A 275 -11.91 9.49 29.25
CA GLU A 275 -11.64 10.33 30.42
C GLU A 275 -11.21 11.78 30.06
N GLY A 276 -11.05 12.11 28.78
CA GLY A 276 -10.57 13.43 28.33
C GLY A 276 -9.08 13.71 28.60
N ARG A 277 -8.32 12.68 28.98
CA ARG A 277 -6.89 12.77 29.36
C ARG A 277 -5.93 12.52 28.22
N TYR A 278 -6.43 12.06 27.07
CA TYR A 278 -5.64 11.84 25.87
C TYR A 278 -6.49 12.10 24.62
N THR A 279 -6.07 13.03 23.77
CA THR A 279 -6.67 13.21 22.43
C THR A 279 -5.64 12.81 21.37
N PRO A 280 -5.83 11.70 20.65
CA PRO A 280 -4.87 11.24 19.64
C PRO A 280 -4.58 12.28 18.58
N GLN A 281 -3.31 12.50 18.26
CA GLN A 281 -2.89 13.33 17.14
C GLN A 281 -2.23 12.49 16.05
N LYS A 282 -2.41 12.88 14.79
CA LYS A 282 -1.67 12.31 13.66
C LYS A 282 -0.55 13.24 13.26
N PHE A 283 0.56 12.64 12.86
CA PHE A 283 1.73 13.32 12.37
C PHE A 283 1.97 12.92 10.92
N LEU A 284 2.30 13.92 10.10
CA LEU A 284 2.96 13.71 8.82
C LEU A 284 4.39 13.31 9.13
N TRP A 285 4.84 12.21 8.55
CA TRP A 285 6.24 11.88 8.49
C TRP A 285 6.76 12.08 7.07
N VAL A 286 7.98 12.57 6.97
CA VAL A 286 8.69 12.69 5.70
C VAL A 286 10.11 12.14 5.85
N TRP A 287 10.51 11.34 4.86
CA TRP A 287 11.90 11.03 4.59
C TRP A 287 12.26 11.69 3.26
N ARG A 288 13.04 12.77 3.32
CA ARG A 288 13.58 13.35 2.09
C ARG A 288 14.49 12.33 1.42
N ARG A 289 14.47 12.29 0.09
CA ARG A 289 15.27 11.34 -0.69
C ARG A 289 16.74 11.32 -0.25
N ALA A 290 17.36 12.49 -0.08
CA ALA A 290 18.76 12.58 0.30
C ALA A 290 19.05 11.95 1.67
N GLU A 291 18.19 12.17 2.67
CA GLU A 291 18.34 11.61 4.02
C GLU A 291 18.18 10.09 4.00
N LEU A 292 17.12 9.61 3.35
CA LEU A 292 16.81 8.19 3.29
C LEU A 292 17.93 7.40 2.62
N LEU A 293 18.47 7.92 1.51
CA LEU A 293 19.56 7.27 0.80
C LEU A 293 20.87 7.27 1.59
N ARG A 294 21.19 8.37 2.28
CA ARG A 294 22.37 8.42 3.17
C ARG A 294 22.25 7.42 4.30
N TRP A 295 21.12 7.40 4.99
CA TRP A 295 20.87 6.45 6.07
C TRP A 295 21.03 4.99 5.60
N THR A 296 20.45 4.62 4.45
CA THR A 296 20.63 3.25 3.93
C THR A 296 22.07 2.94 3.54
N HIS A 297 22.80 3.92 3.01
CA HIS A 297 24.21 3.75 2.68
C HIS A 297 25.02 3.44 3.95
N ASP A 298 24.84 4.23 5.00
CA ASP A 298 25.56 4.08 6.27
C ASP A 298 25.25 2.73 6.93
N LEU A 299 23.97 2.33 6.95
CA LEU A 299 23.53 1.03 7.47
C LEU A 299 24.24 -0.16 6.78
N HIS A 300 24.43 -0.08 5.46
CA HIS A 300 25.16 -1.11 4.72
C HIS A 300 26.66 -1.11 5.01
N GLN A 301 27.27 0.06 5.24
CA GLN A 301 28.69 0.16 5.61
C GLN A 301 28.94 -0.43 6.99
N ASP A 302 28.08 -0.14 7.96
CA ASP A 302 28.19 -0.67 9.32
C ASP A 302 28.01 -2.20 9.35
N SER A 303 27.06 -2.72 8.57
CA SER A 303 26.85 -4.17 8.42
C SER A 303 28.10 -4.88 7.86
N ARG A 304 28.81 -4.24 6.92
CA ARG A 304 30.07 -4.76 6.34
C ARG A 304 31.24 -4.66 7.31
N ARG A 305 31.31 -3.60 8.12
CA ARG A 305 32.36 -3.45 9.15
C ARG A 305 32.20 -4.46 10.28
N GLY A 306 30.97 -4.74 10.71
CA GLY A 306 30.67 -5.73 11.75
C GLY A 306 30.98 -7.19 11.34
N THR A 307 30.90 -7.50 10.05
CA THR A 307 31.23 -8.86 9.52
C THR A 307 32.73 -9.08 9.31
N VAL A 308 33.52 -8.01 9.10
CA VAL A 308 34.99 -8.12 9.01
C VAL A 308 35.62 -8.18 10.40
N GLY A 309 35.03 -7.53 11.42
CA GLY A 309 35.56 -7.53 12.79
C GLY A 309 35.39 -8.82 13.60
N SER A 310 34.61 -9.79 13.12
CA SER A 310 34.43 -11.10 13.79
C SER A 310 35.30 -12.22 13.20
N ALA A 311 36.11 -11.93 12.18
CA ALA A 311 37.00 -12.91 11.55
C ALA A 311 38.44 -12.91 12.12
N ASP A 312 38.79 -11.95 12.97
CA ASP A 312 40.14 -11.77 13.54
C ASP A 312 40.20 -12.01 15.07
N ALA A 313 39.29 -12.82 15.60
CA ALA A 313 39.33 -13.26 17.01
C ALA A 313 39.39 -14.79 17.09
N ASP A 314 40.53 -15.34 16.65
CA ASP A 314 41.07 -16.63 17.11
C ASP A 314 42.23 -16.38 18.09
#